data_AF-A0A2T0W5G7-F1
#
_entry.id   AF-A0A2T0W5G7-F1
#
_cell.length_a   1.000
_cell.length_b   1.000
_cell.length_c   1.000
_cell.angle_alpha   90.00
_cell.angle_beta   90.00
_cell.angle_gamma   90.00
#
_symmetry.space_group_name_H-M   'P 1'
#
loop_
_entity.id
_entity.type
_entity.pdbx_description
1 polymer ?
#
loop_
_entity_poly.entity_id
_entity_poly.type
_entity_poly.pdbx_seq_one_letter_code
_entity_poly.pdbx_strand_id
1 'polypeptide(L)'
;MANMGQEDFDARVKRIKNPRNNSYYDPDLQMHIPKKLTRAKIVKPPSKSSQAMSAILVSMVIGGAAMFCAQVVRVRYLGMTGGNSAVTFSDLLIGLWMVLLFSALMKRRQFLGRFGQVVGLCLMLVTGHNLVWKWPDLMGKIYTPEYVAEIKSTTTAGSILFQGNVFSF
;
A
#
# COMPACT_ATOMS: atom_id res chain seq x y z
N MET A 1 24.15 -26.03 63.25
CA MET A 1 23.11 -25.27 62.52
C MET A 1 23.49 -25.05 61.04
N ALA A 2 24.09 -26.03 60.35
CA ALA A 2 24.64 -25.84 59.00
C ALA A 2 23.75 -26.35 57.86
N ASN A 3 22.72 -27.17 58.14
CA ASN A 3 21.95 -27.87 57.10
C ASN A 3 20.63 -27.18 56.71
N MET A 4 20.15 -26.18 57.48
CA MET A 4 18.89 -25.49 57.18
C MET A 4 18.89 -24.80 55.82
N GLY A 5 20.03 -24.23 55.41
CA GLY A 5 20.14 -23.57 54.10
C GLY A 5 20.12 -24.55 52.93
N GLN A 6 20.59 -25.78 53.13
CA GLN A 6 20.69 -26.79 52.09
C GLN A 6 19.36 -27.50 51.88
N GLU A 7 18.65 -27.83 52.96
CA GLU A 7 17.29 -28.39 52.89
C GLU A 7 16.30 -27.41 52.25
N ASP A 8 16.39 -26.12 52.58
CA ASP A 8 15.50 -25.10 52.02
C ASP A 8 15.85 -24.81 50.54
N PHE A 9 17.13 -24.88 50.18
CA PHE A 9 17.57 -24.83 48.79
C PHE A 9 17.04 -26.01 47.98
N ASP A 10 17.15 -27.23 48.49
CA ASP A 10 16.66 -28.43 47.81
C ASP A 10 15.13 -28.42 47.68
N ALA A 11 14.42 -27.91 48.69
CA ALA A 11 12.98 -27.69 48.63
C ALA A 11 12.60 -26.67 47.53
N ARG A 12 13.35 -25.57 47.40
CA ARG A 12 13.17 -24.58 46.31
C ARG A 12 13.42 -25.22 44.95
N VAL A 13 14.52 -25.97 44.77
CA VAL A 13 14.84 -26.65 43.52
C VAL A 13 13.74 -27.65 43.13
N LYS A 14 13.20 -28.40 44.11
CA LYS A 14 12.10 -29.36 43.87
C LYS A 14 10.81 -28.67 43.43
N ARG A 15 10.46 -27.52 44.03
CA ARG A 15 9.30 -26.69 43.61
C ARG A 15 9.49 -26.09 42.20
N ILE A 16 10.71 -25.69 41.85
CA ILE A 16 11.06 -25.17 40.53
C ILE A 16 11.08 -26.27 39.46
N LYS A 17 11.52 -27.49 39.79
CA LYS A 17 11.53 -28.62 38.84
C LYS A 17 10.18 -29.33 38.68
N ASN A 18 9.19 -29.05 39.53
CA ASN A 18 7.87 -29.66 39.41
C ASN A 18 7.19 -29.29 38.07
N PRO A 19 6.89 -30.27 37.19
CA PRO A 19 6.29 -30.04 35.88
C PRO A 19 4.83 -29.57 35.94
N ARG A 20 4.14 -29.76 37.08
CA ARG A 20 2.78 -29.23 37.31
C ARG A 20 2.78 -27.77 37.79
N ASN A 21 3.96 -27.22 38.08
CA ASN A 21 4.06 -25.88 38.62
C ASN A 21 4.35 -24.86 37.50
N ASN A 22 3.35 -24.04 37.16
CA ASN A 22 3.39 -23.07 36.06
C ASN A 22 4.04 -21.72 36.44
N SER A 23 4.14 -21.41 37.74
CA SER A 23 4.78 -20.19 38.25
C SER A 23 5.46 -20.45 39.60
N TYR A 24 6.50 -19.70 39.97
CA TYR A 24 7.04 -19.76 41.33
C TYR A 24 6.93 -18.40 41.99
N TYR A 25 6.71 -18.38 43.32
CA TYR A 25 6.73 -17.16 44.09
C TYR A 25 8.18 -16.79 44.40
N ASP A 26 8.56 -15.56 44.04
CA ASP A 26 9.87 -15.01 44.35
C ASP A 26 9.77 -14.14 45.62
N PRO A 27 10.39 -14.54 46.75
CA PRO A 27 10.32 -13.79 48.01
C PRO A 27 10.95 -12.40 47.92
N ASP A 28 11.99 -12.24 47.10
CA ASP A 28 12.76 -11.00 47.01
C ASP A 28 11.99 -9.94 46.20
N LEU A 29 11.23 -10.39 45.19
CA LEU A 29 10.41 -9.55 44.32
C LEU A 29 8.92 -9.51 44.73
N GLN A 30 8.53 -10.29 45.73
CA GLN A 30 7.15 -10.46 46.21
C GLN A 30 6.12 -10.72 45.10
N MET A 31 6.49 -11.50 44.07
CA MET A 31 5.61 -11.76 42.93
C MET A 31 5.72 -13.19 42.39
N HIS A 32 4.65 -13.67 41.74
CA HIS A 32 4.65 -14.95 41.04
C HIS A 32 5.23 -14.81 39.63
N ILE A 33 6.38 -15.44 39.39
CA ILE A 33 7.06 -15.45 38.09
C ILE A 33 6.63 -16.70 37.30
N PRO A 34 6.01 -16.55 36.12
CA PRO A 34 5.64 -17.68 35.26
C PRO A 34 6.90 -18.34 34.66
N LYS A 35 6.98 -19.68 34.70
CA LYS A 35 8.15 -20.42 34.18
C LYS A 35 8.25 -20.42 32.66
N LYS A 36 7.11 -20.29 31.98
CA LYS A 36 7.03 -20.29 30.51
C LYS A 36 6.40 -18.97 30.08
N LEU A 37 7.21 -18.09 29.52
CA LEU A 37 6.69 -16.98 28.73
C LEU A 37 6.21 -17.55 27.40
N THR A 38 4.93 -17.38 27.07
CA THR A 38 4.43 -17.70 25.74
C THR A 38 5.18 -16.83 24.73
N ARG A 39 5.95 -17.44 23.81
CA ARG A 39 6.68 -16.76 22.71
C ARG A 39 5.82 -15.81 21.88
N ALA A 40 4.49 -15.94 21.97
CA ALA A 40 3.49 -15.18 21.23
C ALA A 40 3.51 -13.65 21.45
N LYS A 41 4.22 -13.12 22.47
CA LYS A 41 4.21 -11.67 22.77
C LYS A 41 5.42 -10.87 22.29
N ILE A 42 6.42 -11.49 21.65
CA ILE A 42 7.54 -10.76 21.05
C ILE A 42 7.24 -10.50 19.56
N VAL A 43 6.09 -9.90 19.26
CA VAL A 43 5.89 -9.29 17.93
C VAL A 43 6.41 -7.87 18.06
N LYS A 44 7.61 -7.64 17.51
CA LYS A 44 8.17 -6.29 17.42
C LYS A 44 7.14 -5.44 16.66
N PRO A 45 6.60 -4.35 17.24
CA PRO A 45 5.65 -3.53 16.50
C PRO A 45 6.34 -3.04 15.22
N PRO A 46 5.67 -3.10 14.05
CA PRO A 46 6.26 -2.62 12.82
C PRO A 46 6.72 -1.17 13.02
N SER A 47 7.89 -0.83 12.48
CA SER A 47 8.39 0.53 12.59
C SER A 47 7.36 1.47 11.96
N LYS A 48 6.91 2.49 12.70
CA LYS A 48 5.86 3.42 12.26
C LYS A 48 6.15 4.03 10.87
N SER A 49 7.44 4.18 10.54
CA SER A 49 7.92 4.66 9.24
C SER A 49 7.59 3.71 8.08
N SER A 50 7.86 2.40 8.21
CA SER A 50 7.58 1.42 7.14
C SER A 50 6.08 1.29 6.83
N GLN A 51 5.25 1.41 7.87
CA GLN A 51 3.80 1.39 7.73
C GLN A 51 3.25 2.64 7.04
N ALA A 52 3.85 3.81 7.27
CA ALA A 52 3.47 5.05 6.59
C ALA A 52 3.85 5.02 5.10
N MET A 53 5.08 4.59 4.79
CA MET A 53 5.55 4.48 3.40
C MET A 53 4.70 3.50 2.59
N SER A 54 4.44 2.30 3.15
CA SER A 54 3.57 1.31 2.48
C SER A 54 2.14 1.84 2.30
N ALA A 55 1.59 2.58 3.28
CA ALA A 55 0.27 3.19 3.13
C ALA A 55 0.22 4.22 2.00
N ILE A 56 1.28 5.04 1.83
CA ILE A 56 1.39 6.01 0.74
C ILE A 56 1.53 5.33 -0.61
N LEU A 57 2.37 4.28 -0.71
CA LEU A 57 2.54 3.53 -1.96
C LEU A 57 1.24 2.85 -2.40
N VAL A 58 0.53 2.22 -1.46
CA VAL A 58 -0.78 1.60 -1.73
C VAL A 58 -1.78 2.67 -2.18
N SER A 59 -1.81 3.82 -1.53
CA SER A 59 -2.74 4.89 -1.91
C SER A 59 -2.40 5.52 -3.26
N MET A 60 -1.12 5.57 -3.63
CA MET A 60 -0.66 5.97 -4.96
C MET A 60 -1.16 5.01 -6.05
N VAL A 61 -1.10 3.70 -5.82
CA VAL A 61 -1.67 2.73 -6.76
C VAL A 61 -3.18 2.94 -6.93
N ILE A 62 -3.91 3.24 -5.86
CA ILE A 62 -5.35 3.56 -5.93
C ILE A 62 -5.60 4.78 -6.81
N GLY A 63 -4.80 5.84 -6.66
CA GLY A 63 -4.88 7.04 -7.49
C GLY A 63 -4.62 6.76 -8.97
N GLY A 64 -3.57 5.99 -9.26
CA GLY A 64 -3.25 5.59 -10.63
C GLY A 64 -4.33 4.72 -11.27
N ALA A 65 -4.86 3.75 -10.52
CA ALA A 65 -5.96 2.90 -10.98
C ALA A 65 -7.23 3.72 -11.27
N ALA A 66 -7.54 4.72 -10.44
CA ALA A 66 -8.67 5.61 -10.67
C ALA A 66 -8.53 6.40 -11.98
N MET A 67 -7.34 6.94 -12.29
CA MET A 67 -7.11 7.62 -13.57
C MET A 67 -7.13 6.69 -14.75
N PHE A 68 -6.59 5.49 -14.61
CA PHE A 68 -6.69 4.49 -15.65
C PHE A 68 -8.15 4.20 -15.99
N CYS A 69 -9.00 3.98 -14.98
CA CYS A 69 -10.43 3.81 -15.21
C CYS A 69 -11.09 5.06 -15.82
N ALA A 70 -10.70 6.26 -15.40
CA ALA A 70 -11.22 7.50 -15.97
C ALA A 70 -10.91 7.63 -17.47
N GLN A 71 -9.67 7.34 -17.85
CA GLN A 71 -9.24 7.31 -19.25
C GLN A 71 -10.01 6.26 -20.04
N VAL A 72 -10.27 5.08 -19.46
CA VAL A 72 -11.07 4.04 -20.11
C VAL A 72 -12.50 4.53 -20.35
N VAL A 73 -13.12 5.15 -19.33
CA VAL A 73 -14.46 5.74 -19.46
C VAL A 73 -14.48 6.77 -20.59
N ARG A 74 -13.52 7.69 -20.59
CA ARG A 74 -13.42 8.72 -21.62
C ARG A 74 -13.25 8.14 -23.03
N VAL A 75 -12.25 7.29 -23.24
CA VAL A 75 -11.92 6.81 -24.58
C VAL A 75 -13.02 5.87 -25.10
N ARG A 76 -13.51 4.96 -24.26
CA ARG A 76 -14.46 3.91 -24.68
C ARG A 76 -15.89 4.41 -24.80
N TYR A 77 -16.34 5.25 -23.86
CA TYR A 77 -17.76 5.63 -23.76
C TYR A 77 -18.03 7.06 -24.20
N LEU A 78 -17.08 7.98 -24.01
CA LEU A 78 -17.24 9.37 -24.46
C LEU A 78 -16.65 9.59 -25.86
N GLY A 79 -15.81 8.67 -26.36
CA GLY A 79 -15.17 8.78 -27.68
C GLY A 79 -14.25 9.99 -27.81
N MET A 80 -13.86 10.61 -26.69
CA MET A 80 -13.01 11.79 -26.69
C MET A 80 -11.55 11.34 -26.73
N THR A 81 -10.79 11.75 -27.74
CA THR A 81 -9.34 11.55 -27.81
C THR A 81 -8.63 12.88 -28.14
N GLY A 82 -7.29 12.88 -28.22
CA GLY A 82 -6.49 14.09 -28.39
C GLY A 82 -6.04 14.77 -27.10
N GLY A 83 -5.29 15.87 -27.26
CA GLY A 83 -4.60 16.60 -26.19
C GLY A 83 -5.25 17.90 -25.74
N ASN A 84 -6.55 18.11 -25.99
CA ASN A 84 -7.23 19.37 -25.71
C ASN A 84 -7.59 19.54 -24.23
N SER A 85 -7.74 20.78 -23.76
CA SER A 85 -8.09 21.08 -22.35
C SER A 85 -9.38 20.40 -21.88
N ALA A 86 -10.35 20.21 -22.78
CA ALA A 86 -11.58 19.48 -22.50
C ALA A 86 -11.31 18.01 -22.13
N VAL A 87 -10.38 17.35 -22.82
CA VAL A 87 -9.98 15.96 -22.54
C VAL A 87 -9.36 15.85 -21.16
N THR A 88 -8.39 16.72 -20.86
CA THR A 88 -7.73 16.73 -19.54
C THR A 88 -8.72 17.05 -18.42
N PHE A 89 -9.64 18.00 -18.64
CA PHE A 89 -10.68 18.34 -17.67
C PHE A 89 -11.60 17.15 -17.39
N SER A 90 -12.07 16.46 -18.44
CA SER A 90 -12.90 15.25 -18.30
C SER A 90 -12.17 14.14 -17.55
N ASP A 91 -10.89 13.88 -17.87
CA ASP A 91 -10.07 12.88 -17.19
C ASP A 91 -9.91 13.21 -15.70
N LEU A 92 -9.65 14.47 -15.36
CA LEU A 92 -9.53 14.92 -13.96
C LEU A 92 -10.86 14.84 -13.21
N LEU A 93 -11.98 15.21 -13.85
CA LEU A 93 -13.30 15.16 -13.23
C LEU A 93 -13.72 13.72 -12.93
N ILE A 94 -13.64 12.83 -13.93
CA ILE A 94 -13.97 11.41 -13.75
C ILE A 94 -12.97 10.76 -12.80
N GLY A 95 -11.68 11.08 -12.93
CA GLY A 95 -10.62 10.59 -12.06
C GLY A 95 -10.84 10.96 -10.60
N LEU A 96 -11.23 12.20 -10.30
CA LEU A 96 -11.60 12.64 -8.96
C LEU A 96 -12.75 11.80 -8.40
N TRP A 97 -13.81 11.60 -9.19
CA TRP A 97 -14.94 10.76 -8.81
C TRP A 97 -14.52 9.31 -8.53
N MET A 98 -13.67 8.72 -9.38
CA MET A 98 -13.14 7.36 -9.21
C MET A 98 -12.25 7.25 -7.96
N VAL A 99 -11.42 8.25 -7.68
CA VAL A 99 -10.62 8.30 -6.45
C VAL A 99 -11.51 8.35 -5.22
N LEU A 100 -12.55 9.18 -5.22
CA LEU A 100 -13.50 9.26 -4.11
C LEU A 100 -14.23 7.93 -3.89
N LEU A 101 -14.67 7.28 -4.98
CA LEU A 101 -15.32 5.98 -4.94
C LEU A 101 -14.38 4.90 -4.36
N PHE A 102 -13.17 4.74 -4.92
CA PHE A 102 -12.20 3.76 -4.43
C PHE A 102 -11.75 4.04 -2.99
N SER A 103 -11.59 5.31 -2.62
CA SER A 103 -11.27 5.71 -1.25
C SER A 103 -12.36 5.34 -0.26
N ALA A 104 -13.63 5.48 -0.67
CA ALA A 104 -14.77 5.08 0.14
C ALA A 104 -14.84 3.55 0.29
N LEU A 105 -14.71 2.80 -0.81
CA LEU A 105 -14.75 1.34 -0.82
C LEU A 105 -13.61 0.72 0.01
N MET A 106 -12.39 1.25 -0.12
CA MET A 106 -11.22 0.73 0.60
C MET A 106 -11.03 1.33 2.00
N LYS A 107 -11.93 2.21 2.45
CA LYS A 107 -11.85 2.93 3.74
C LYS A 107 -10.50 3.67 3.95
N ARG A 108 -9.87 4.14 2.87
CA ARG A 108 -8.58 4.85 2.87
C ARG A 108 -8.77 6.37 2.79
N ARG A 109 -9.32 6.96 3.85
CA ARG A 109 -9.66 8.40 3.89
C ARG A 109 -8.62 9.31 4.58
N GLN A 110 -7.53 8.72 5.08
CA GLN A 110 -6.49 9.45 5.81
C GLN A 110 -5.75 10.46 4.93
N PHE A 111 -5.28 11.57 5.52
CA PHE A 111 -4.63 12.67 4.79
C PHE A 111 -3.42 12.22 3.96
N LEU A 112 -2.49 11.45 4.54
CA LEU A 112 -1.34 10.90 3.82
C LEU A 112 -1.76 9.96 2.68
N GLY A 113 -2.85 9.22 2.87
CA GLY A 113 -3.43 8.38 1.83
C GLY A 113 -3.92 9.21 0.65
N ARG A 114 -4.63 10.31 0.91
CA ARG A 114 -5.11 11.24 -0.12
C ARG A 114 -3.97 11.88 -0.90
N PHE A 115 -2.89 12.28 -0.23
CA PHE A 115 -1.71 12.79 -0.93
C PHE A 115 -1.15 11.75 -1.90
N GLY A 116 -0.95 10.51 -1.45
CA GLY A 116 -0.49 9.44 -2.33
C GLY A 116 -1.44 9.21 -3.52
N GLN A 117 -2.77 9.24 -3.31
CA GLN A 117 -3.74 9.13 -4.39
C GLN A 117 -3.61 10.25 -5.43
N VAL A 118 -3.46 11.50 -5.00
CA VAL A 118 -3.25 12.63 -5.93
C VAL A 118 -1.95 12.46 -6.72
N VAL A 119 -0.87 12.03 -6.06
CA VAL A 119 0.40 11.75 -6.75
C VAL A 119 0.23 10.64 -7.78
N GLY A 120 -0.44 9.54 -7.43
CA GLY A 120 -0.70 8.43 -8.34
C GLY A 120 -1.59 8.80 -9.52
N LEU A 121 -2.59 9.64 -9.26
CA LEU A 121 -3.47 10.24 -10.27
C LEU A 121 -2.63 11.02 -11.29
N CYS A 122 -1.81 11.97 -10.83
CA CYS A 122 -0.95 12.77 -11.70
C CYS A 122 0.08 11.91 -12.46
N LEU A 123 0.69 10.94 -11.81
CA LEU A 123 1.65 10.03 -12.46
C LEU A 123 1.00 9.26 -13.60
N MET A 124 -0.17 8.65 -13.37
CA MET A 124 -0.89 7.93 -14.42
C MET A 124 -1.33 8.85 -15.56
N LEU A 125 -1.76 10.08 -15.26
CA LEU A 125 -2.15 11.04 -16.29
C LEU A 125 -1.00 11.33 -17.28
N VAL A 126 0.22 11.47 -16.75
CA VAL A 126 1.39 11.93 -17.49
C VAL A 126 2.21 10.77 -18.09
N THR A 127 2.16 9.59 -17.49
CA THR A 127 2.97 8.43 -17.87
C THR A 127 2.14 7.23 -18.36
N GLY A 128 0.80 7.32 -18.31
CA GLY A 128 -0.09 6.21 -18.64
C GLY A 128 0.05 5.69 -20.08
N HIS A 129 0.48 6.55 -21.01
CA HIS A 129 0.79 6.15 -22.40
C HIS A 129 1.91 5.11 -22.47
N ASN A 130 2.80 5.03 -21.48
CA ASN A 130 3.83 3.99 -21.44
C ASN A 130 3.26 2.58 -21.23
N LEU A 131 2.05 2.45 -20.65
CA LEU A 131 1.36 1.17 -20.57
C LEU A 131 0.92 0.69 -21.97
N VAL A 132 0.52 1.63 -22.83
CA VAL A 132 0.17 1.37 -24.23
C VAL A 132 1.39 0.90 -25.01
N TRP A 133 2.55 1.52 -24.78
CA TRP A 133 3.82 1.09 -25.37
C TRP A 133 4.23 -0.30 -24.91
N LYS A 134 4.05 -0.62 -23.62
CA LYS A 134 4.47 -1.90 -23.05
C LYS A 134 3.56 -3.06 -23.46
N TRP A 135 2.24 -2.83 -23.56
CA TRP A 135 1.25 -3.88 -23.85
C TRP A 135 0.20 -3.41 -24.88
N PRO A 136 0.59 -3.15 -26.13
CA PRO A 136 -0.29 -2.55 -27.13
C PRO A 136 -1.54 -3.39 -27.42
N ASP A 137 -1.40 -4.71 -27.53
CA ASP A 137 -2.53 -5.60 -27.87
C ASP A 137 -3.57 -5.66 -26.76
N LEU A 138 -3.12 -5.62 -25.50
CA LEU A 138 -4.01 -5.63 -24.33
C LEU A 138 -4.68 -4.26 -24.15
N MET A 139 -3.92 -3.18 -24.33
CA MET A 139 -4.46 -1.83 -24.25
C MET A 139 -5.44 -1.52 -25.38
N GLY A 140 -5.25 -2.08 -26.58
CA GLY A 140 -6.22 -1.96 -27.67
C GLY A 140 -7.57 -2.62 -27.35
N LYS A 141 -7.57 -3.71 -26.56
CA LYS A 141 -8.80 -4.35 -26.08
C LYS A 141 -9.49 -3.55 -24.99
N ILE A 142 -8.73 -2.89 -24.11
CA ILE A 142 -9.26 -2.10 -22.99
C ILE A 142 -9.79 -0.74 -23.46
N TYR A 143 -8.96 0.01 -24.19
CA TYR A 143 -9.30 1.31 -24.76
C TYR A 143 -9.98 1.09 -26.11
N THR A 144 -9.25 1.31 -27.20
CA THR A 144 -9.60 0.96 -28.57
C THR A 144 -8.31 0.85 -29.40
N PRO A 145 -8.31 0.14 -30.54
CA PRO A 145 -7.16 0.10 -31.44
C PRO A 145 -6.75 1.48 -31.97
N GLU A 146 -7.73 2.35 -32.23
CA GLU A 146 -7.53 3.70 -32.75
C GLU A 146 -6.77 4.57 -31.74
N TYR A 147 -7.13 4.48 -30.46
CA TYR A 147 -6.43 5.19 -29.38
C TYR A 147 -4.98 4.72 -29.25
N VAL A 148 -4.73 3.42 -29.39
CA VAL A 148 -3.35 2.88 -29.36
C VAL A 148 -2.52 3.42 -30.52
N ALA A 149 -3.11 3.51 -31.72
CA ALA A 149 -2.44 4.09 -32.89
C ALA A 149 -2.14 5.59 -32.69
N GLU A 150 -3.10 6.35 -32.17
CA GLU A 150 -2.93 7.77 -31.85
C GLU A 150 -1.79 7.98 -30.85
N ILE A 151 -1.76 7.23 -29.76
CA ILE A 151 -0.71 7.33 -28.74
C ILE A 151 0.67 6.99 -29.32
N LYS A 152 0.77 5.95 -30.15
CA LYS A 152 2.03 5.61 -30.81
C LYS A 152 2.49 6.66 -31.83
N SER A 153 1.57 7.43 -32.40
CA SER A 153 1.90 8.52 -33.33
C SER A 153 2.31 9.82 -32.63
N THR A 154 1.83 10.04 -31.40
CA THR A 154 2.00 11.31 -30.66
C THR A 154 2.99 11.25 -29.51
N THR A 155 3.38 10.05 -29.06
CA THR A 155 4.28 9.84 -27.91
C THR A 155 5.38 8.84 -28.24
N THR A 156 6.41 8.77 -27.39
CA THR A 156 7.48 7.77 -27.50
C THR A 156 7.54 6.88 -26.24
N ALA A 157 8.12 5.68 -26.36
CA ALA A 157 8.28 4.79 -25.22
C ALA A 157 9.21 5.40 -24.16
N GLY A 158 8.85 5.25 -22.87
CA GLY A 158 9.68 5.76 -21.76
C GLY A 158 9.64 7.28 -21.58
N SER A 159 8.65 7.95 -22.18
CA SER A 159 8.52 9.41 -22.12
C SER A 159 7.45 9.88 -21.12
N ILE A 160 7.43 11.19 -20.89
CA ILE A 160 6.43 11.91 -20.10
C ILE A 160 5.64 12.82 -21.05
N LEU A 161 4.32 12.70 -21.04
CA LEU A 161 3.43 13.58 -21.81
C LEU A 161 2.81 14.62 -20.88
N PHE A 162 3.15 15.91 -21.08
CA PHE A 162 2.60 16.99 -20.29
C PHE A 162 2.12 18.13 -21.19
N GLN A 163 0.81 18.42 -21.13
CA GLN A 163 0.16 19.46 -21.94
C GLN A 163 0.50 19.39 -23.44
N GLY A 164 0.51 18.18 -24.02
CA GLY A 164 0.82 17.96 -25.43
C GLY A 164 2.31 17.95 -25.78
N ASN A 165 3.20 18.25 -24.83
CA ASN A 165 4.65 18.15 -25.03
C ASN A 165 5.16 16.79 -24.53
N VAL A 166 6.03 16.16 -25.31
CA VAL A 166 6.66 14.88 -24.98
C VAL A 166 8.08 15.13 -24.53
N PHE A 167 8.40 14.68 -23.31
CA PHE A 167 9.75 14.71 -22.74
C PHE A 167 10.29 13.28 -22.69
N SER A 168 11.30 12.98 -23.50
CA SER A 168 12.00 11.70 -23.51
C SER A 168 13.32 11.77 -22.73
N PHE A 169 13.76 10.64 -22.17
CA PHE A 169 15.01 10.49 -21.43
C PHE A 169 15.98 9.57 -22.18
#